data_AF-A0A086LNA9-F1
#
_entry.id   AF-A0A086LNA9-F1
#
_cell.length_a   1.000
_cell.length_b   1.000
_cell.length_c   1.000
_cell.angle_alpha   90.00
_cell.angle_beta   90.00
_cell.angle_gamma   90.00
#
_symmetry.space_group_name_H-M   'P 1'
#
loop_
_entity.id
_entity.type
_entity.pdbx_description
1 polymer ?
#
loop_
_entity_poly.entity_id
_entity_poly.type
_entity_poly.pdbx_seq_one_letter_code
_entity_poly.pdbx_strand_id
1 'polypeptide(L)'
;MEGSKFLRGAFSDASVCVTSVANIRNFFLLGDALKGLNLVSWEYHAEADSRKMIRVSRTFPKSNLPVVACSFLTYENLLGMLATDIDGNVRLFCYNADKNSPGFEKLDILQCDAEDRCAAGCVVKLQQFVVDSETVASLGEAADSSTLVFRLLASDSYSFLQTLQDRMAQYLPEPLGLFLPAGRLPVGDVSVWTKWNFRSSSLVSDADDQVLGARKRMLDTTLLKVFPFLSLPVLAGLLCPYISRRRRRAAESATKSETSVPTDASAGAQGEAFVEEAEEAESSTFSQFDSLASLRQFLVASGALEGAYTRLLV
;
A
#
# COMPACT_ATOMS: atom_id res chain seq x y z
N MET A 1 48.61 2.28 -22.37
CA MET A 1 47.24 1.99 -21.94
C MET A 1 47.09 2.52 -20.52
N GLU A 2 46.59 3.74 -20.36
CA GLU A 2 46.21 4.23 -19.04
C GLU A 2 44.98 3.43 -18.61
N GLY A 3 45.18 2.50 -17.68
CA GLY A 3 44.12 1.67 -17.13
C GLY A 3 43.04 2.56 -16.54
N SER A 4 41.78 2.20 -16.80
CA SER A 4 40.60 2.83 -16.23
C SER A 4 40.69 2.88 -14.70
N LYS A 5 41.21 3.98 -14.16
CA LYS A 5 41.27 4.23 -12.72
C LYS A 5 39.90 4.71 -12.27
N PHE A 6 39.28 3.99 -11.34
CA PHE A 6 38.07 4.47 -10.67
C PHE A 6 38.43 5.69 -9.81
N LEU A 7 37.91 6.85 -10.18
CA LEU A 7 38.04 8.08 -9.39
C LEU A 7 36.90 8.12 -8.37
N ARG A 8 37.23 8.32 -7.09
CA ARG A 8 36.23 8.44 -6.01
C ARG A 8 35.40 9.71 -6.23
N GLY A 9 34.08 9.56 -6.36
CA GLY A 9 33.16 10.67 -6.59
C GLY A 9 32.71 11.37 -5.30
N ALA A 10 31.93 10.66 -4.48
CA ALA A 10 31.41 11.12 -3.19
C ALA A 10 31.28 9.92 -2.23
N PHE A 11 31.11 10.18 -0.94
CA PHE A 11 30.88 9.12 0.06
C PHE A 11 29.81 9.56 1.07
N SER A 12 29.15 8.60 1.70
CA SER A 12 28.14 8.81 2.74
C SER A 12 28.30 7.77 3.85
N ASP A 13 28.31 8.21 5.10
CA ASP A 13 28.41 7.34 6.29
C ASP A 13 27.02 7.02 6.88
N ALA A 14 25.98 7.02 6.03
CA ALA A 14 24.57 6.94 6.46
C ALA A 14 24.17 5.56 7.02
N SER A 15 24.87 4.49 6.62
CA SER A 15 24.48 3.09 6.89
C SER A 15 25.61 2.31 7.58
N VAL A 16 25.23 1.30 8.36
CA VAL A 16 26.16 0.39 9.06
C VAL A 16 26.60 -0.73 8.11
N CYS A 17 25.64 -1.41 7.50
CA CYS A 17 25.88 -2.49 6.54
C CYS A 17 24.84 -2.39 5.44
N VAL A 18 25.26 -1.96 4.25
CA VAL A 18 24.35 -1.80 3.10
C VAL A 18 24.08 -3.17 2.49
N THR A 19 22.83 -3.60 2.52
CA THR A 19 22.37 -4.88 1.96
C THR A 19 21.88 -4.74 0.52
N SER A 20 21.27 -3.60 0.20
CA SER A 20 20.68 -3.34 -1.10
C SER A 20 20.77 -1.86 -1.45
N VAL A 21 20.91 -1.55 -2.74
CA VAL A 21 20.94 -0.19 -3.26
C VAL A 21 20.00 -0.11 -4.44
N ALA A 22 19.06 0.82 -4.39
CA ALA A 22 18.24 1.22 -5.52
C ALA A 22 18.55 2.67 -5.90
N ASN A 23 18.48 2.99 -7.18
CA ASN A 23 18.72 4.35 -7.68
C ASN A 23 17.50 4.81 -8.50
N ILE A 24 17.16 6.09 -8.34
CA ILE A 24 16.31 6.82 -9.27
C ILE A 24 16.92 8.21 -9.51
N ARG A 25 17.42 8.44 -10.74
CA ARG A 25 18.14 9.67 -11.11
C ARG A 25 19.31 9.93 -10.14
N ASN A 26 19.22 11.02 -9.37
CA ASN A 26 20.24 11.45 -8.41
C ASN A 26 19.95 10.99 -6.97
N PHE A 27 18.90 10.19 -6.75
CA PHE A 27 18.56 9.66 -5.44
C PHE A 27 18.94 8.19 -5.33
N PHE A 28 19.51 7.84 -4.19
CA PHE A 28 19.92 6.50 -3.81
C PHE A 28 19.14 6.08 -2.57
N LEU A 29 18.52 4.91 -2.64
CA LEU A 29 17.91 4.26 -1.50
C LEU A 29 18.85 3.16 -1.02
N LEU A 30 19.31 3.28 0.21
CA LEU A 30 20.22 2.34 0.84
C LEU A 30 19.44 1.50 1.85
N GLY A 31 19.35 0.20 1.61
CA GLY A 31 18.88 -0.77 2.58
C GLY A 31 19.99 -1.11 3.57
N ASP A 32 19.69 -1.06 4.86
CA ASP A 32 20.61 -1.36 5.95
C ASP A 32 20.17 -2.63 6.68
N ALA A 33 21.14 -3.50 6.99
CA ALA A 33 20.89 -4.77 7.69
C ALA A 33 20.32 -4.59 9.11
N LEU A 34 20.41 -3.39 9.71
CA LEU A 34 19.96 -3.10 11.07
C LEU A 34 19.07 -1.85 11.15
N LYS A 35 19.43 -0.78 10.43
CA LYS A 35 18.84 0.56 10.62
C LYS A 35 17.68 0.90 9.69
N GLY A 36 17.26 -0.01 8.82
CA GLY A 36 16.17 0.22 7.87
C GLY A 36 16.63 0.85 6.56
N LEU A 37 15.95 1.91 6.11
CA LEU A 37 16.24 2.61 4.86
C LEU A 37 16.92 3.95 5.11
N ASN A 38 17.84 4.34 4.20
CA ASN A 38 18.35 5.70 4.09
C ASN A 38 18.18 6.20 2.66
N LEU A 39 17.52 7.36 2.52
CA LEU A 39 17.42 8.08 1.25
C LEU A 39 18.55 9.12 1.18
N VAL A 40 19.35 9.05 0.13
CA VAL A 40 20.54 9.90 -0.08
C VAL A 40 20.45 10.56 -1.45
N SER A 41 20.63 11.87 -1.54
CA SER A 41 20.79 12.60 -2.80
C SER A 41 22.27 12.70 -3.17
N TRP A 42 22.55 12.66 -4.47
CA TRP A 42 23.84 13.00 -5.03
C TRP A 42 23.74 14.34 -5.75
N GLU A 43 24.63 15.25 -5.38
CA GLU A 43 24.68 16.61 -5.92
C GLU A 43 26.04 16.88 -6.55
N TYR A 44 26.01 17.47 -7.74
CA TYR A 44 27.18 17.97 -8.45
C TYR A 44 27.08 19.48 -8.60
N HIS A 45 27.97 20.19 -7.93
CA HIS A 45 28.12 21.64 -8.08
C HIS A 45 29.21 21.92 -9.11
N ALA A 46 28.80 22.16 -10.36
CA ALA A 46 29.70 22.39 -11.49
C ALA A 46 30.64 23.59 -11.27
N GLU A 47 30.16 24.66 -10.60
CA GLU A 47 30.95 25.87 -10.32
C GLU A 47 32.17 25.62 -9.43
N ALA A 48 32.07 24.64 -8.52
CA ALA A 48 33.11 24.31 -7.55
C ALA A 48 33.76 22.95 -7.82
N ASP A 49 33.40 22.29 -8.93
CA ASP A 49 33.68 20.87 -9.25
C ASP A 49 33.52 19.94 -8.03
N SER A 50 32.50 20.21 -7.20
CA SER A 50 32.32 19.50 -5.94
C SER A 50 31.18 18.49 -6.04
N ARG A 51 31.43 17.28 -5.55
CA ARG A 51 30.48 16.16 -5.54
C ARG A 51 30.15 15.83 -4.10
N LYS A 52 28.86 15.79 -3.74
CA LYS A 52 28.42 15.50 -2.38
C LYS A 52 27.30 14.49 -2.38
N MET A 53 27.27 13.66 -1.33
CA MET A 53 26.13 12.81 -1.01
C MET A 53 25.50 13.31 0.27
N ILE A 54 24.22 13.68 0.22
CA ILE A 54 23.49 14.28 1.34
C ILE A 54 22.37 13.32 1.74
N ARG A 55 22.27 12.99 3.02
CA ARG A 55 21.14 12.19 3.50
C ARG A 55 19.89 13.06 3.52
N VAL A 56 18.89 12.66 2.75
CA VAL A 56 17.60 13.34 2.63
C VAL A 56 16.64 12.87 3.72
N SER A 57 16.56 11.55 3.96
CA SER A 57 15.63 10.97 4.93
C SER A 57 16.08 9.57 5.37
N ARG A 58 15.50 9.05 6.46
CA ARG A 58 15.76 7.69 6.95
C ARG A 58 14.59 7.10 7.70
N THR A 59 14.58 5.79 7.89
CA THR A 59 13.69 5.15 8.88
C THR A 59 14.03 5.56 10.31
N PHE A 60 13.11 5.29 11.25
CA PHE A 60 13.25 5.70 12.64
C PHE A 60 14.56 5.16 13.26
N PRO A 61 15.43 6.00 13.86
CA PRO A 61 16.78 5.55 14.24
C PRO A 61 16.83 4.45 15.30
N LYS A 62 15.77 4.31 16.09
CA LYS A 62 15.64 3.27 17.13
C LYS A 62 14.83 2.06 16.67
N SER A 63 14.30 2.05 15.44
CA SER A 63 13.64 0.85 14.92
C SER A 63 14.71 -0.12 14.44
N ASN A 64 14.68 -1.35 14.96
CA ASN A 64 15.38 -2.47 14.35
C ASN A 64 14.56 -2.91 13.13
N LEU A 65 15.07 -2.63 11.93
CA LEU A 65 14.38 -2.95 10.69
C LEU A 65 15.41 -3.52 9.71
N PRO A 66 15.64 -4.85 9.73
CA PRO A 66 16.61 -5.47 8.86
C PRO A 66 16.09 -5.49 7.43
N VAL A 67 16.70 -4.68 6.55
CA VAL A 67 16.33 -4.64 5.13
C VAL A 67 17.18 -5.65 4.37
N VAL A 68 16.55 -6.48 3.56
CA VAL A 68 17.23 -7.39 2.64
C VAL A 68 17.30 -6.81 1.23
N ALA A 69 16.17 -6.37 0.67
CA ALA A 69 16.12 -5.71 -0.62
C ALA A 69 15.34 -4.39 -0.52
N CYS A 70 15.72 -3.41 -1.34
CA CYS A 70 14.97 -2.16 -1.48
C CYS A 70 14.74 -1.78 -2.95
N SER A 71 13.70 -0.99 -3.21
CA SER A 71 13.38 -0.49 -4.55
C SER A 71 12.59 0.81 -4.48
N PHE A 72 12.63 1.61 -5.54
CA PHE A 72 11.65 2.65 -5.77
C PHE A 72 10.45 2.10 -6.53
N LEU A 73 9.31 2.76 -6.32
CA LEU A 73 8.10 2.66 -7.10
C LEU A 73 7.66 4.08 -7.46
N THR A 74 7.13 4.29 -8.65
CA THR A 74 6.55 5.59 -9.03
C THR A 74 5.19 5.40 -9.65
N TYR A 75 4.30 6.34 -9.39
CA TYR A 75 3.00 6.45 -10.05
C TYR A 75 2.64 7.93 -10.14
N GLU A 76 2.53 8.46 -11.35
CA GLU A 76 2.30 9.89 -11.60
C GLU A 76 3.34 10.75 -10.84
N ASN A 77 2.91 11.50 -9.83
CA ASN A 77 3.77 12.35 -8.98
C ASN A 77 4.14 11.70 -7.63
N LEU A 78 3.75 10.45 -7.40
CA LEU A 78 4.02 9.71 -6.18
C LEU A 78 5.33 8.91 -6.28
N LEU A 79 6.11 8.94 -5.20
CA LEU A 79 7.35 8.18 -5.03
C LEU A 79 7.25 7.29 -3.80
N GLY A 80 7.17 5.98 -4.05
CA GLY A 80 7.21 4.95 -3.02
C GLY A 80 8.60 4.34 -2.89
N MET A 81 8.99 4.02 -1.66
CA MET A 81 10.22 3.32 -1.32
C MET A 81 9.86 1.99 -0.67
N LEU A 82 10.16 0.89 -1.36
CA LEU A 82 9.84 -0.45 -0.93
C LEU A 82 11.04 -1.06 -0.19
N ALA A 83 10.79 -1.74 0.92
CA ALA A 83 11.76 -2.52 1.66
C ALA A 83 11.21 -3.90 2.01
N THR A 84 12.08 -4.89 1.97
CA THR A 84 11.77 -6.28 2.34
C THR A 84 12.63 -6.71 3.51
N ASP A 85 12.15 -7.63 4.32
CA ASP A 85 12.93 -8.22 5.41
C ASP A 85 13.08 -9.74 5.30
N ILE A 86 13.77 -10.32 6.29
CA ILE A 86 14.04 -11.76 6.39
C ILE A 86 12.77 -12.60 6.60
N ASP A 87 11.72 -12.01 7.17
CA ASP A 87 10.46 -12.69 7.51
C ASP A 87 9.45 -12.68 6.35
N GLY A 88 9.81 -12.05 5.22
CA GLY A 88 8.95 -11.92 4.04
C GLY A 88 7.95 -10.76 4.16
N ASN A 89 8.14 -9.86 5.13
CA ASN A 89 7.39 -8.61 5.18
C ASN A 89 7.89 -7.64 4.14
N VAL A 90 6.94 -6.92 3.57
CA VAL A 90 7.17 -5.84 2.63
C VAL A 90 6.60 -4.58 3.24
N ARG A 91 7.37 -3.50 3.15
CA ARG A 91 7.04 -2.19 3.70
C ARG A 91 7.11 -1.15 2.61
N LEU A 92 6.08 -0.32 2.54
CA LEU A 92 6.06 0.86 1.69
C LEU A 92 6.33 2.09 2.54
N PHE A 93 7.37 2.81 2.17
CA PHE A 93 7.74 4.07 2.76
C PHE A 93 7.50 5.21 1.79
N CYS A 94 6.99 6.32 2.32
CA CYS A 94 6.81 7.55 1.58
C CYS A 94 7.67 8.66 2.20
N TYR A 95 8.20 9.52 1.34
CA TYR A 95 8.87 10.73 1.81
C TYR A 95 7.81 11.79 2.07
N ASN A 96 7.59 12.12 3.34
CA ASN A 96 6.72 13.23 3.70
C ASN A 96 7.50 14.54 3.60
N ALA A 97 7.32 15.24 2.47
CA ALA A 97 7.92 16.56 2.25
C ALA A 97 7.21 17.68 3.05
N ASP A 98 5.94 17.46 3.38
CA ASP A 98 5.11 18.42 4.10
C ASP A 98 5.34 18.32 5.61
N LYS A 99 6.23 19.17 6.11
CA LYS A 99 6.59 19.31 7.52
C LYS A 99 5.45 19.80 8.43
N ASN A 100 4.21 19.82 7.95
CA ASN A 100 3.02 20.26 8.68
C ASN A 100 2.23 19.08 9.29
N SER A 101 2.68 17.84 9.12
CA SER A 101 2.08 16.67 9.77
C SER A 101 2.57 16.56 11.24
N PRO A 102 1.68 16.56 12.24
CA PRO A 102 2.07 16.64 13.63
C PRO A 102 2.90 15.43 14.09
N GLY A 103 4.02 15.69 14.77
CA GLY A 103 4.79 14.69 15.53
C GLY A 103 6.20 14.37 15.02
N PHE A 104 6.47 14.59 13.73
CA PHE A 104 7.78 14.27 13.11
C PHE A 104 8.42 15.42 12.32
N GLU A 105 7.82 16.60 12.37
CA GLU A 105 8.16 17.82 11.60
C GLU A 105 9.64 18.25 11.66
N LYS A 106 10.39 17.78 12.68
CA LYS A 106 11.82 18.09 12.88
C LYS A 106 12.78 16.99 12.44
N LEU A 107 12.28 15.80 12.10
CA LEU A 107 13.10 14.65 11.78
C LEU A 107 12.80 14.22 10.35
N ASP A 108 13.83 14.14 9.51
CA ASP A 108 13.71 13.61 8.15
C ASP A 108 13.47 12.08 8.23
N ILE A 109 12.25 11.71 8.57
CA ILE A 109 11.80 10.34 8.79
C ILE A 109 10.92 9.90 7.63
N LEU A 110 11.19 8.70 7.13
CA LEU A 110 10.33 7.99 6.21
C LEU A 110 9.08 7.48 6.94
N GLN A 111 7.91 7.87 6.43
CA GLN A 111 6.63 7.37 6.90
C GLN A 111 6.38 5.99 6.31
N CYS A 112 6.03 5.00 7.14
CA CYS A 112 5.63 3.69 6.66
C CYS A 112 4.11 3.70 6.44
N ASP A 113 3.69 3.69 5.18
CA ASP A 113 2.27 3.77 4.83
C ASP A 113 1.60 2.39 4.80
N ALA A 114 2.32 1.34 4.38
CA ALA A 114 1.78 -0.02 4.36
C ALA A 114 2.85 -1.04 4.76
N GLU A 115 2.43 -2.10 5.45
CA GLU A 115 3.29 -3.19 5.92
C GLU A 115 2.51 -4.52 5.92
N ASP A 116 2.97 -5.49 5.13
CA ASP A 116 2.32 -6.80 4.98
C ASP A 116 3.31 -7.93 4.66
N ARG A 117 2.99 -9.14 5.11
CA ARG A 117 3.72 -10.36 4.74
C ARG A 117 3.31 -10.84 3.36
N CYS A 118 4.17 -10.63 2.38
CA CYS A 118 3.87 -10.92 0.97
C CYS A 118 4.37 -12.29 0.50
N ALA A 119 5.41 -12.83 1.15
CA ALA A 119 6.01 -14.12 0.82
C ALA A 119 6.14 -15.02 2.06
N ALA A 120 6.24 -16.34 1.83
CA ALA A 120 6.52 -17.28 2.92
C ALA A 120 7.96 -17.14 3.40
N GLY A 121 8.88 -16.85 2.48
CA GLY A 121 10.29 -16.52 2.75
C GLY A 121 10.66 -15.07 2.44
N CYS A 122 11.94 -14.77 2.63
CA CYS A 122 12.51 -13.45 2.35
C CYS A 122 12.45 -13.10 0.84
N VAL A 123 12.04 -11.87 0.51
CA VAL A 123 12.17 -11.31 -0.84
C VAL A 123 13.59 -10.76 -1.00
N VAL A 124 14.41 -11.48 -1.77
CA VAL A 124 15.88 -11.32 -1.80
C VAL A 124 16.33 -10.30 -2.84
N LYS A 125 15.54 -10.13 -3.91
CA LYS A 125 15.86 -9.22 -5.01
C LYS A 125 14.62 -8.45 -5.41
N LEU A 126 14.82 -7.16 -5.68
CA LEU A 126 13.83 -6.27 -6.25
C LEU A 126 14.41 -5.62 -7.50
N GLN A 127 13.70 -5.71 -8.62
CA GLN A 127 14.15 -5.19 -9.90
C GLN A 127 13.08 -4.24 -10.46
N GLN A 128 13.45 -2.97 -10.64
CA GLN A 128 12.56 -1.97 -11.21
C GLN A 128 12.36 -2.21 -12.70
N PHE A 129 11.13 -1.97 -13.15
CA PHE A 129 10.79 -1.93 -14.56
C PHE A 129 9.74 -0.86 -14.81
N VAL A 130 9.82 -0.24 -16.00
CA VAL A 130 8.87 0.78 -16.43
C VAL A 130 7.65 0.06 -16.99
N VAL A 131 6.48 0.34 -16.43
CA VAL A 131 5.21 -0.15 -16.97
C VAL A 131 4.73 0.80 -18.06
N ASP A 132 4.62 2.08 -17.71
CA ASP A 132 4.17 3.18 -18.56
C ASP A 132 5.06 4.42 -18.31
N SER A 133 4.89 5.50 -19.06
CA SER A 133 5.72 6.72 -18.94
C SER A 133 5.75 7.32 -17.53
N GLU A 134 4.71 7.08 -16.74
CA GLU A 134 4.52 7.65 -15.40
C GLU A 134 4.56 6.58 -14.29
N THR A 135 4.67 5.29 -14.65
CA THR A 135 4.60 4.20 -13.68
C THR A 135 5.85 3.33 -13.72
N VAL A 136 6.53 3.23 -12.57
CA VAL A 136 7.63 2.30 -12.33
C VAL A 136 7.18 1.30 -11.28
N ALA A 137 7.16 0.03 -11.67
CA ALA A 137 6.87 -1.10 -10.80
C ALA A 137 8.17 -1.82 -10.41
N SER A 138 8.07 -2.74 -9.45
CA SER A 138 9.20 -3.56 -9.01
C SER A 138 8.85 -5.04 -9.02
N LEU A 139 9.70 -5.85 -9.64
CA LEU A 139 9.62 -7.30 -9.62
C LEU A 139 10.46 -7.84 -8.46
N GLY A 140 9.81 -8.53 -7.53
CA GLY A 140 10.42 -9.23 -6.41
C GLY A 140 10.63 -10.71 -6.68
N GLU A 141 11.81 -11.22 -6.35
CA GLU A 141 12.10 -12.65 -6.31
C GLU A 141 12.34 -13.07 -4.86
N ALA A 142 11.57 -14.05 -4.39
CA ALA A 142 11.67 -14.56 -3.03
C ALA A 142 12.50 -15.86 -2.96
N ALA A 143 13.00 -16.15 -1.76
CA ALA A 143 13.82 -17.33 -1.48
C ALA A 143 13.04 -18.65 -1.69
N ASP A 144 11.71 -18.60 -1.64
CA ASP A 144 10.82 -19.72 -1.95
C ASP A 144 10.54 -19.87 -3.46
N SER A 145 11.28 -19.15 -4.32
CA SER A 145 11.11 -19.05 -5.78
C SER A 145 9.82 -18.38 -6.24
N SER A 146 9.03 -17.80 -5.34
CA SER A 146 7.87 -16.99 -5.72
C SER A 146 8.31 -15.67 -6.36
N THR A 147 7.54 -15.22 -7.34
CA THR A 147 7.75 -13.96 -8.03
C THR A 147 6.59 -13.01 -7.73
N LEU A 148 6.93 -11.82 -7.24
CA LEU A 148 6.00 -10.79 -6.80
C LEU A 148 6.14 -9.56 -7.69
N VAL A 149 5.04 -8.87 -7.97
CA VAL A 149 5.08 -7.57 -8.66
C VAL A 149 4.52 -6.53 -7.69
N PHE A 150 5.22 -5.42 -7.50
CA PHE A 150 4.78 -4.32 -6.65
C PHE A 150 4.51 -3.09 -7.51
N ARG A 151 3.31 -2.51 -7.40
CA ARG A 151 2.86 -1.36 -8.18
C ARG A 151 2.06 -0.40 -7.31
N LEU A 152 2.30 0.90 -7.48
CA LEU A 152 1.48 1.96 -6.86
C LEU A 152 0.19 2.19 -7.67
N LEU A 153 -0.88 2.58 -6.98
CA LEU A 153 -2.20 2.87 -7.52
C LEU A 153 -2.73 4.21 -7.02
N ALA A 154 -3.64 4.79 -7.80
CA ALA A 154 -4.45 5.91 -7.35
C ALA A 154 -5.29 5.54 -6.11
N SER A 155 -5.43 6.48 -5.17
CA SER A 155 -6.17 6.30 -3.92
C SER A 155 -7.63 5.85 -4.15
N ASP A 156 -8.30 6.40 -5.18
CA ASP A 156 -9.68 6.05 -5.51
C ASP A 156 -9.81 4.60 -6.01
N SER A 157 -8.81 4.13 -6.77
CA SER A 157 -8.78 2.74 -7.24
C SER A 157 -8.48 1.78 -6.10
N TYR A 158 -7.61 2.16 -5.18
CA TYR A 158 -7.27 1.35 -4.03
C TYR A 158 -8.45 1.14 -3.08
N SER A 159 -9.19 2.19 -2.72
CA SER A 159 -10.33 2.07 -1.81
C SER A 159 -11.38 1.10 -2.37
N PHE A 160 -11.69 1.23 -3.66
CA PHE A 160 -12.57 0.31 -4.36
C PHE A 160 -12.07 -1.15 -4.32
N LEU A 161 -10.81 -1.38 -4.69
CA LEU A 161 -10.24 -2.72 -4.75
C LEU A 161 -10.10 -3.35 -3.36
N GLN A 162 -9.84 -2.54 -2.33
CA GLN A 162 -9.83 -2.98 -0.94
C GLN A 162 -11.20 -3.52 -0.52
N THR A 163 -12.26 -2.73 -0.74
CA THR A 163 -13.64 -3.15 -0.42
C THR A 163 -14.02 -4.42 -1.19
N LEU A 164 -13.64 -4.51 -2.47
CA LEU A 164 -13.88 -5.71 -3.27
C LEU A 164 -13.14 -6.93 -2.70
N GLN A 165 -11.87 -6.79 -2.34
CA GLN A 165 -11.07 -7.87 -1.78
C GLN A 165 -11.61 -8.34 -0.43
N ASP A 166 -11.92 -7.42 0.49
CA ASP A 166 -12.46 -7.76 1.81
C ASP A 166 -13.81 -8.49 1.67
N ARG A 167 -14.64 -8.05 0.72
CA ARG A 167 -15.92 -8.72 0.45
C ARG A 167 -15.74 -10.12 -0.14
N MET A 168 -14.82 -10.27 -1.09
CA MET A 168 -14.49 -11.58 -1.65
C MET A 168 -13.98 -12.52 -0.55
N ALA A 169 -13.17 -12.03 0.39
CA ALA A 169 -12.58 -12.85 1.45
C ALA A 169 -13.63 -13.34 2.45
N GLN A 170 -14.72 -12.59 2.65
CA GLN A 170 -15.84 -12.99 3.50
C GLN A 170 -16.84 -13.91 2.78
N TYR A 171 -17.02 -13.72 1.47
CA TYR A 171 -18.08 -14.40 0.70
C TYR A 171 -17.62 -15.71 0.07
N LEU A 172 -16.36 -15.81 -0.33
CA LEU A 172 -15.83 -16.98 -1.00
C LEU A 172 -15.27 -17.99 0.04
N PRO A 173 -15.50 -19.30 -0.17
CA PRO A 173 -14.89 -20.31 0.67
C PRO A 173 -13.38 -20.37 0.37
N GLU A 174 -12.57 -20.10 1.39
CA GLU A 174 -11.12 -20.19 1.27
C GLU A 174 -10.61 -21.63 1.42
N PRO A 175 -9.54 -22.01 0.71
CA PRO A 175 -8.88 -23.29 0.92
C PRO A 175 -8.50 -23.44 2.40
N LEU A 176 -8.86 -24.59 2.99
CA LEU A 176 -8.57 -24.92 4.40
C LEU A 176 -9.23 -23.99 5.43
N GLY A 177 -10.20 -23.16 5.04
CA GLY A 177 -10.90 -22.25 5.96
C GLY A 177 -10.03 -21.12 6.50
N LEU A 178 -8.92 -20.80 5.82
CA LEU A 178 -8.01 -19.75 6.23
C LEU A 178 -8.51 -18.38 5.76
N PHE A 179 -8.56 -17.40 6.65
CA PHE A 179 -8.87 -16.03 6.25
C PHE A 179 -7.65 -15.35 5.63
N LEU A 180 -7.65 -15.19 4.30
CA LEU A 180 -6.53 -14.65 3.52
C LEU A 180 -5.95 -13.34 4.07
N PRO A 181 -6.76 -12.30 4.40
CA PRO A 181 -6.22 -11.05 4.92
C PRO A 181 -5.47 -11.19 6.25
N ALA A 182 -5.89 -12.11 7.12
CA ALA A 182 -5.18 -12.38 8.38
C ALA A 182 -3.83 -13.08 8.13
N GLY A 183 -3.75 -13.93 7.11
CA GLY A 183 -2.49 -14.56 6.69
C GLY A 183 -1.43 -13.59 6.14
N ARG A 184 -1.80 -12.33 5.88
CA ARG A 184 -0.90 -11.27 5.40
C ARG A 184 -0.40 -10.36 6.50
N LEU A 185 -0.81 -10.57 7.75
CA LEU A 185 -0.30 -9.79 8.87
C LEU A 185 1.24 -9.88 8.95
N PRO A 186 1.93 -8.77 9.21
CA PRO A 186 3.37 -8.77 9.29
C PRO A 186 3.84 -9.58 10.51
N VAL A 187 4.99 -10.22 10.37
CA VAL A 187 5.58 -11.10 11.38
C VAL A 187 6.87 -10.49 11.92
N GLY A 188 7.16 -10.66 13.21
CA GLY A 188 8.42 -10.21 13.80
C GLY A 188 8.47 -8.71 14.10
N ASP A 189 9.62 -8.08 13.84
CA ASP A 189 9.86 -6.67 14.14
C ASP A 189 9.11 -5.76 13.17
N VAL A 190 7.93 -5.31 13.58
CA VAL A 190 7.11 -4.37 12.79
C VAL A 190 7.56 -2.91 12.95
N SER A 191 7.23 -2.09 11.95
CA SER A 191 7.58 -0.66 11.95
C SER A 191 6.94 0.10 13.12
N VAL A 192 7.52 1.25 13.49
CA VAL A 192 6.99 2.09 14.59
C VAL A 192 5.58 2.57 14.29
N TRP A 193 5.30 2.89 13.02
CA TRP A 193 3.98 3.31 12.53
C TRP A 193 2.93 2.22 12.75
N THR A 194 3.30 0.99 12.37
CA THR A 194 2.48 -0.19 12.60
C THR A 194 2.24 -0.42 14.10
N LYS A 195 3.28 -0.33 14.95
CA LYS A 195 3.15 -0.44 16.42
C LYS A 195 2.22 0.63 17.01
N TRP A 196 2.23 1.84 16.46
CA TRP A 196 1.34 2.91 16.90
C TRP A 196 -0.12 2.56 16.59
N ASN A 197 -0.40 2.17 15.34
CA ASN A 197 -1.75 1.81 14.89
C ASN A 197 -2.31 0.60 15.66
N PHE A 198 -1.48 -0.40 15.95
CA PHE A 198 -1.87 -1.57 16.76
C PHE A 198 -2.18 -1.22 18.23
N ARG A 199 -1.52 -0.21 18.81
CA ARG A 199 -1.77 0.22 20.20
C ARG A 199 -3.05 1.03 20.33
N SER A 200 -3.43 1.78 19.30
CA SER A 200 -4.71 2.48 19.27
C SER A 200 -5.90 1.53 19.14
N SER A 201 -5.76 0.40 18.43
CA SER A 201 -6.85 -0.55 18.22
C SER A 201 -7.09 -1.51 19.39
N SER A 202 -6.09 -1.75 20.26
CA SER A 202 -6.21 -2.69 21.39
C SER A 202 -7.07 -2.18 22.58
N LEU A 203 -7.66 -0.99 22.48
CA LEU A 203 -8.46 -0.38 23.56
C LEU A 203 -9.97 -0.64 23.42
N VAL A 204 -10.42 -1.36 22.39
CA VAL A 204 -11.84 -1.66 22.12
C VAL A 204 -11.99 -3.15 21.80
N SER A 205 -13.07 -3.77 22.28
CA SER A 205 -13.19 -5.22 22.56
C SER A 205 -13.29 -6.20 21.37
N ASP A 206 -13.07 -5.80 20.12
CA ASP A 206 -13.08 -6.68 18.94
C ASP A 206 -11.78 -6.47 18.13
N ALA A 207 -10.69 -7.05 18.62
CA ALA A 207 -9.33 -6.62 18.23
C ALA A 207 -8.91 -7.03 16.80
N ASP A 208 -9.33 -8.19 16.29
CA ASP A 208 -8.76 -8.72 15.04
C ASP A 208 -9.37 -8.06 13.78
N ASP A 209 -10.68 -7.81 13.77
CA ASP A 209 -11.35 -7.13 12.66
C ASP A 209 -11.02 -5.62 12.62
N GLN A 210 -10.88 -4.99 13.80
CA GLN A 210 -10.51 -3.57 13.88
C GLN A 210 -9.06 -3.31 13.46
N VAL A 211 -8.15 -4.24 13.75
CA VAL A 211 -6.75 -4.17 13.30
C VAL A 211 -6.65 -4.15 11.77
N LEU A 212 -7.47 -4.96 11.09
CA LEU A 212 -7.48 -5.02 9.63
C LEU A 212 -8.09 -3.76 9.00
N GLY A 213 -9.08 -3.15 9.65
CA GLY A 213 -9.72 -1.91 9.20
C GLY A 213 -8.89 -0.64 9.46
N ALA A 214 -8.14 -0.59 10.56
CA ALA A 214 -7.38 0.61 10.96
C ALA A 214 -6.05 0.80 10.20
N ARG A 215 -5.58 -0.20 9.47
CA ARG A 215 -4.29 -0.18 8.78
C ARG A 215 -4.46 -0.07 7.26
N LYS A 216 -3.63 0.76 6.61
CA LYS A 216 -3.44 0.71 5.16
C LYS A 216 -2.70 -0.58 4.82
N ARG A 217 -3.32 -1.43 3.99
CA ARG A 217 -2.83 -2.76 3.62
C ARG A 217 -2.33 -2.75 2.17
N MET A 218 -1.44 -3.66 1.82
CA MET A 218 -1.12 -3.98 0.44
C MET A 218 -2.21 -4.90 -0.11
N LEU A 219 -2.78 -4.56 -1.26
CA LEU A 219 -3.82 -5.41 -1.86
C LEU A 219 -3.21 -6.71 -2.37
N ASP A 220 -3.88 -7.81 -2.06
CA ASP A 220 -3.60 -9.15 -2.56
C ASP A 220 -4.42 -9.44 -3.80
N THR A 221 -3.78 -9.31 -4.96
CA THR A 221 -4.45 -9.61 -6.23
C THR A 221 -4.77 -11.09 -6.42
N THR A 222 -4.24 -12.00 -5.61
CA THR A 222 -4.54 -13.45 -5.77
C THR A 222 -6.03 -13.74 -5.64
N LEU A 223 -6.71 -13.08 -4.69
CA LEU A 223 -8.15 -13.20 -4.53
C LEU A 223 -8.90 -12.48 -5.66
N LEU A 224 -8.48 -11.26 -5.99
CA LEU A 224 -9.10 -10.46 -7.07
C LEU A 224 -9.01 -11.16 -8.44
N LYS A 225 -8.00 -12.00 -8.67
CA LYS A 225 -7.87 -12.79 -9.90
C LYS A 225 -8.91 -13.89 -10.05
N VAL A 226 -9.55 -14.32 -8.96
CA VAL A 226 -10.66 -15.26 -9.03
C VAL A 226 -11.91 -14.57 -9.59
N PHE A 227 -12.02 -13.25 -9.45
CA PHE A 227 -13.21 -12.46 -9.81
C PHE A 227 -13.73 -12.72 -11.24
N PRO A 228 -12.90 -12.74 -12.30
CA PRO A 228 -13.38 -13.00 -13.66
C PRO A 228 -13.96 -14.41 -13.86
N PHE A 229 -13.54 -15.38 -13.04
CA PHE A 229 -13.95 -16.79 -13.12
C PHE A 229 -15.17 -17.13 -12.28
N LEU A 230 -15.67 -16.19 -11.47
CA LEU A 230 -16.88 -16.39 -10.68
C LEU A 230 -18.11 -16.50 -11.59
N SER A 231 -19.00 -17.43 -11.25
CA SER A 231 -20.27 -17.59 -11.95
C SER A 231 -21.18 -16.37 -11.73
N LEU A 232 -22.09 -16.10 -12.68
CA LEU A 232 -23.02 -14.96 -12.59
C LEU A 232 -23.85 -14.96 -11.29
N PRO A 233 -24.35 -16.10 -10.76
CA PRO A 233 -25.05 -16.12 -9.47
C PRO A 233 -24.16 -15.72 -8.30
N VAL A 234 -22.90 -16.16 -8.29
CA VAL A 234 -21.93 -15.83 -7.23
C VAL A 234 -21.57 -14.35 -7.28
N LEU A 235 -21.32 -13.81 -8.48
CA LEU A 235 -21.10 -12.38 -8.68
C LEU A 235 -22.30 -11.55 -8.25
N ALA A 236 -23.52 -11.99 -8.60
CA ALA A 236 -24.75 -11.32 -8.20
C ALA A 236 -24.90 -11.31 -6.69
N GLY A 237 -24.61 -12.42 -6.00
CA GLY A 237 -24.61 -12.50 -4.53
C GLY A 237 -23.56 -11.60 -3.87
N LEU A 238 -22.35 -11.57 -4.43
CA LEU A 238 -21.24 -10.75 -3.96
C LEU A 238 -21.54 -9.25 -4.07
N LEU A 239 -22.14 -8.84 -5.19
CA LEU A 239 -22.47 -7.44 -5.50
C LEU A 239 -23.88 -7.03 -5.02
N CYS A 240 -24.72 -7.98 -4.58
CA CYS A 240 -26.12 -7.75 -4.19
C CYS A 240 -26.29 -6.60 -3.18
N PRO A 241 -25.48 -6.50 -2.11
CA PRO A 241 -25.58 -5.40 -1.14
C PRO A 241 -25.42 -4.02 -1.77
N TYR A 242 -24.54 -3.89 -2.76
CA TYR A 242 -24.26 -2.61 -3.42
C TYR A 242 -25.33 -2.24 -4.46
N ILE A 243 -25.85 -3.23 -5.20
CA ILE A 243 -26.92 -3.02 -6.20
C ILE A 243 -28.27 -2.72 -5.53
N SER A 244 -28.59 -3.41 -4.43
CA SER A 244 -29.84 -3.18 -3.69
C SER A 244 -29.83 -1.87 -2.91
N ARG A 245 -28.66 -1.43 -2.39
CA ARG A 245 -28.47 -0.08 -1.81
C ARG A 245 -28.66 1.04 -2.85
N ARG A 246 -28.23 0.85 -4.11
CA ARG A 246 -28.51 1.79 -5.23
C ARG A 246 -30.03 1.97 -5.48
N ARG A 247 -30.81 0.88 -5.44
CA ARG A 247 -32.28 0.95 -5.62
C ARG A 247 -32.98 1.63 -4.44
N ARG A 248 -32.51 1.39 -3.21
CA ARG A 248 -33.02 2.06 -2.01
C ARG A 248 -32.75 3.56 -2.03
N ARG A 249 -31.54 4.00 -2.39
CA ARG A 249 -31.20 5.42 -2.53
C ARG A 249 -31.95 6.12 -3.66
N ALA A 250 -32.15 5.47 -4.81
CA ALA A 250 -32.99 6.01 -5.87
C ALA A 250 -34.44 6.23 -5.38
N ALA A 251 -34.98 5.29 -4.60
CA ALA A 251 -36.31 5.42 -3.99
C ALA A 251 -36.37 6.50 -2.89
N GLU A 252 -35.32 6.64 -2.08
CA GLU A 252 -35.22 7.66 -1.02
C GLU A 252 -35.00 9.08 -1.58
N SER A 253 -34.26 9.21 -2.68
CA SER A 253 -34.11 10.49 -3.39
C SER A 253 -35.40 10.92 -4.09
N ALA A 254 -36.17 9.97 -4.63
CA ALA A 254 -37.48 10.23 -5.23
C ALA A 254 -38.55 10.58 -4.19
N THR A 255 -38.45 10.06 -2.97
CA THR A 255 -39.35 10.41 -1.86
C THR A 255 -38.95 11.72 -1.17
N LYS A 256 -37.65 12.03 -1.06
CA LYS A 256 -37.20 13.35 -0.55
C LYS A 256 -37.53 14.53 -1.48
N SER A 257 -37.78 14.30 -2.78
CA SER A 257 -38.32 15.35 -3.66
C SER A 257 -39.82 15.62 -3.47
N GLU A 258 -40.55 14.77 -2.73
CA GLU A 258 -42.00 14.92 -2.52
C GLU A 258 -42.40 15.33 -1.08
N THR A 259 -41.48 15.29 -0.11
CA THR A 259 -41.80 15.67 1.28
C THR A 259 -40.65 16.44 1.94
N SER A 260 -40.60 17.75 1.68
CA SER A 260 -39.83 18.70 2.49
C SER A 260 -40.74 19.33 3.57
N VAL A 261 -40.70 18.81 4.79
CA VAL A 261 -41.09 19.54 6.02
C VAL A 261 -40.05 19.22 7.10
N PRO A 262 -39.49 20.22 7.81
CA PRO A 262 -38.42 19.98 8.77
C PRO A 262 -39.00 19.68 10.16
N THR A 263 -38.46 18.67 10.83
CA THR A 263 -38.57 18.57 12.29
C THR A 263 -37.25 18.09 12.88
N ASP A 264 -36.72 18.94 13.76
CA ASP A 264 -35.60 18.71 14.66
C ASP A 264 -35.85 17.52 15.58
N ALA A 265 -34.87 16.63 15.72
CA ALA A 265 -34.63 15.88 16.94
C ALA A 265 -33.19 15.34 16.94
N SER A 266 -32.35 16.00 17.74
CA SER A 266 -31.03 15.52 18.15
C SER A 266 -31.16 14.52 19.30
N ALA A 267 -30.46 13.39 19.19
CA ALA A 267 -29.73 12.69 20.27
C ALA A 267 -29.58 11.20 19.93
N GLY A 268 -28.34 10.75 19.71
CA GLY A 268 -28.01 9.32 19.66
C GLY A 268 -27.08 8.83 18.53
N ALA A 269 -26.34 9.70 17.82
CA ALA A 269 -25.60 9.30 16.61
C ALA A 269 -24.09 9.57 16.73
N GLN A 270 -23.37 8.90 17.64
CA GLN A 270 -21.89 8.91 17.61
C GLN A 270 -21.28 7.53 17.30
N GLY A 271 -22.00 6.43 17.55
CA GLY A 271 -21.61 5.09 17.08
C GLY A 271 -22.13 4.77 15.67
N GLU A 272 -23.37 5.17 15.36
CA GLU A 272 -23.99 4.93 14.05
C GLU A 272 -23.48 5.87 12.96
N ALA A 273 -23.10 7.11 13.30
CA ALA A 273 -22.57 8.07 12.32
C ALA A 273 -21.24 7.62 11.71
N PHE A 274 -20.38 6.94 12.47
CA PHE A 274 -19.09 6.45 11.96
C PHE A 274 -19.27 5.22 11.05
N VAL A 275 -20.27 4.39 11.34
CA VAL A 275 -20.67 3.26 10.51
C VAL A 275 -21.39 3.76 9.25
N GLU A 276 -22.28 4.75 9.37
CA GLU A 276 -22.94 5.39 8.24
C GLU A 276 -21.95 6.10 7.31
N GLU A 277 -20.97 6.86 7.82
CA GLU A 277 -19.96 7.54 6.99
C GLU A 277 -19.04 6.54 6.25
N ALA A 278 -18.63 5.46 6.93
CA ALA A 278 -17.87 4.38 6.30
C ALA A 278 -18.72 3.62 5.25
N GLU A 279 -20.00 3.37 5.55
CA GLU A 279 -20.95 2.72 4.63
C GLU A 279 -21.38 3.64 3.46
N GLU A 280 -21.37 4.96 3.63
CA GLU A 280 -21.57 5.97 2.58
C GLU A 280 -20.40 6.01 1.59
N ALA A 281 -19.16 5.87 2.08
CA ALA A 281 -17.96 5.78 1.25
C ALA A 281 -17.90 4.47 0.42
N GLU A 282 -18.31 3.33 1.01
CA GLU A 282 -18.29 2.01 0.35
C GLU A 282 -19.38 1.84 -0.72
N SER A 283 -20.52 2.50 -0.55
CA SER A 283 -21.65 2.44 -1.49
C SER A 283 -21.51 3.40 -2.67
N SER A 284 -20.72 4.46 -2.52
CA SER A 284 -20.40 5.42 -3.59
C SER A 284 -19.27 4.95 -4.52
N THR A 285 -18.41 4.03 -4.07
CA THR A 285 -17.30 3.50 -4.87
C THR A 285 -17.76 2.52 -5.95
N PHE A 286 -18.74 1.65 -5.66
CA PHE A 286 -19.27 0.68 -6.65
C PHE A 286 -20.29 1.26 -7.63
N SER A 287 -20.82 2.46 -7.38
CA SER A 287 -21.82 3.10 -8.25
C SER A 287 -21.24 3.66 -9.55
N GLN A 288 -19.91 3.71 -9.67
CA GLN A 288 -19.17 4.25 -10.81
C GLN A 288 -19.20 3.33 -12.05
N PHE A 289 -19.60 2.06 -11.92
CA PHE A 289 -19.59 1.10 -13.02
C PHE A 289 -21.01 0.77 -13.52
N ASP A 290 -21.27 1.07 -14.79
CA ASP A 290 -22.57 0.84 -15.43
C ASP A 290 -22.83 -0.63 -15.78
N SER A 291 -21.79 -1.48 -15.84
CA SER A 291 -21.92 -2.90 -16.16
C SER A 291 -20.82 -3.78 -15.54
N LEU A 292 -21.05 -5.09 -15.51
CA LEU A 292 -20.01 -6.08 -15.16
C LEU A 292 -18.84 -6.05 -16.15
N ALA A 293 -19.09 -5.66 -17.40
CA ALA A 293 -18.04 -5.52 -18.41
C ALA A 293 -17.13 -4.33 -18.12
N SER A 294 -17.69 -3.18 -17.73
CA SER A 294 -16.90 -2.00 -17.33
C SER A 294 -16.09 -2.25 -16.06
N LEU A 295 -16.65 -2.99 -15.10
CA LEU A 295 -15.90 -3.42 -13.91
C LEU A 295 -14.73 -4.34 -14.27
N ARG A 296 -14.95 -5.33 -15.15
CA ARG A 296 -13.86 -6.21 -15.62
C ARG A 296 -12.77 -5.42 -16.36
N GLN A 297 -13.16 -4.47 -17.20
CA GLN A 297 -12.22 -3.63 -17.92
C GLN A 297 -11.39 -2.76 -16.96
N PHE A 298 -12.00 -2.24 -15.90
CA PHE A 298 -11.30 -1.54 -14.84
C PHE A 298 -10.31 -2.43 -14.08
N LEU A 299 -10.70 -3.68 -13.75
CA LEU A 299 -9.79 -4.64 -13.09
C LEU A 299 -8.58 -5.00 -13.95
N VAL A 300 -8.75 -5.06 -15.27
CA VAL A 300 -7.63 -5.22 -16.21
C VAL A 300 -6.76 -3.96 -16.24
N ALA A 301 -7.37 -2.79 -16.42
CA ALA A 301 -6.64 -1.52 -16.55
C ALA A 301 -5.88 -1.09 -15.27
N SER A 302 -6.39 -1.44 -14.10
CA SER A 302 -5.74 -1.19 -12.80
C SER A 302 -4.56 -2.13 -12.53
N GLY A 303 -4.26 -3.09 -13.41
CA GLY A 303 -3.23 -4.11 -13.18
C GLY A 303 -3.59 -5.11 -12.07
N ALA A 304 -4.82 -5.06 -11.53
CA ALA A 304 -5.29 -5.99 -10.50
C ALA A 304 -5.30 -7.46 -11.00
N LEU A 305 -5.32 -7.66 -12.31
CA LEU A 305 -5.28 -8.97 -12.96
C LEU A 305 -3.91 -9.32 -13.57
N GLU A 306 -2.91 -8.44 -13.46
CA GLU A 306 -1.56 -8.69 -14.01
C GLU A 306 -0.73 -9.59 -13.08
N GLY A 307 0.18 -10.39 -13.65
CA GLY A 307 1.16 -11.23 -12.93
C GLY A 307 0.55 -12.36 -12.09
N ALA A 308 1.37 -13.19 -11.43
CA ALA A 308 0.87 -14.24 -10.51
C ALA A 308 0.63 -13.68 -9.09
N TYR A 309 1.50 -12.79 -8.60
CA TYR A 309 1.40 -12.22 -7.25
C TYR A 309 1.66 -10.71 -7.27
N THR A 310 0.66 -9.94 -7.67
CA THR A 310 0.77 -8.47 -7.73
C THR A 310 0.28 -7.88 -6.41
N ARG A 311 1.07 -6.96 -5.87
CA ARG A 311 0.79 -6.17 -4.68
C ARG A 311 0.56 -4.75 -5.12
N LEU A 312 -0.64 -4.28 -4.88
CA LEU A 312 -1.03 -2.93 -5.19
C LEU A 312 -0.97 -2.08 -3.92
N LEU A 313 -0.40 -0.91 -4.06
CA LEU A 313 0.05 -0.04 -3.00
C LEU A 313 -0.49 1.38 -3.25
N VAL A 314 -0.72 2.19 -2.23
CA VAL A 314 -1.09 3.63 -2.36
C VAL A 314 0.07 4.48 -1.90
#